data_AF-A0A2W4INE5-F1
#
_entry.id   AF-A0A2W4INE5-F1
#
_cell.length_a   1.000
_cell.length_b   1.000
_cell.length_c   1.000
_cell.angle_alpha   90.00
_cell.angle_beta   90.00
_cell.angle_gamma   90.00
#
_symmetry.space_group_name_H-M   'P 1'
#
loop_
_entity.id
_entity.type
_entity.pdbx_description
1 polymer ?
#
loop_
_entity_poly.entity_id
_entity_poly.type
_entity_poly.pdbx_seq_one_letter_code
_entity_poly.pdbx_strand_id
1 'polypeptide(L)'
;MREIQKGKIYKHFKGSLYQVVDIAFDSESNSDAEYKKIVVYKALSGKYLGGLWTRPYEMFASEVDHQKYPNVTQKYRFEERKREYEKEGIQVFLALKFYEGGKTKPLIDEITANLASLKMKTFVAVRDIEQYGAVQGLDMEHFMPKYAFPNLLQSDFLLIEYSESGAGLGMCAGFAHANHIPIYLIAKRGSEISTTVKSVAEKVIFYDEISDIVPVFQEMMKKDQLLLSVR
;
A
#
# COMPACT_ATOMS: atom_id res chain seq x y z
N MET A 1 -15.29 -23.34 8.36
CA MET A 1 -13.97 -22.76 8.68
C MET A 1 -13.90 -21.36 8.06
N ARG A 2 -13.33 -20.36 8.73
CA ARG A 2 -13.22 -18.99 8.18
C ARG A 2 -12.33 -18.99 6.94
N GLU A 3 -12.72 -18.22 5.93
CA GLU A 3 -11.93 -18.02 4.72
C GLU A 3 -10.83 -16.97 4.96
N ILE A 4 -9.60 -17.31 4.58
CA ILE A 4 -8.43 -16.43 4.60
C ILE A 4 -8.13 -16.00 3.18
N GLN A 5 -8.06 -14.69 2.96
CA GLN A 5 -7.97 -14.10 1.64
C GLN A 5 -6.53 -13.65 1.35
N LYS A 6 -6.00 -14.11 0.20
CA LYS A 6 -4.75 -13.63 -0.36
C LYS A 6 -4.78 -12.10 -0.58
N GLY A 7 -3.66 -11.44 -0.30
CA GLY A 7 -3.47 -10.00 -0.44
C GLY A 7 -4.01 -9.16 0.72
N LYS A 8 -4.88 -9.70 1.59
CA LYS A 8 -5.45 -8.97 2.72
C LYS A 8 -4.46 -8.84 3.89
N ILE A 9 -4.65 -7.77 4.68
CA ILE A 9 -3.88 -7.49 5.88
C ILE A 9 -4.62 -8.06 7.10
N TYR A 10 -3.90 -8.79 7.92
CA TYR A 10 -4.37 -9.36 9.17
C TYR A 10 -3.57 -8.82 10.34
N LYS A 11 -4.26 -8.46 11.42
CA LYS A 11 -3.66 -8.09 12.70
C LYS A 11 -3.60 -9.32 13.60
N HIS A 12 -2.40 -9.67 14.04
CA HIS A 12 -2.23 -10.68 15.07
C HIS A 12 -2.69 -10.13 16.42
N PHE A 13 -3.27 -10.95 17.29
CA PHE A 13 -3.79 -10.52 18.59
C PHE A 13 -2.73 -9.89 19.52
N LYS A 14 -1.44 -10.12 19.24
CA LYS A 14 -0.30 -9.46 19.91
C LYS A 14 0.10 -8.11 19.32
N GLY A 15 -0.62 -7.61 18.31
CA GLY A 15 -0.46 -6.25 17.75
C GLY A 15 0.22 -6.15 16.38
N SER A 16 1.05 -7.12 15.97
CA SER A 16 1.75 -7.07 14.68
C SER A 16 0.83 -7.26 13.47
N LEU A 17 1.17 -6.61 12.36
CA LEU A 17 0.44 -6.68 11.09
C LEU A 17 1.13 -7.61 10.11
N TYR A 18 0.33 -8.34 9.35
CA TYR A 18 0.79 -9.31 8.36
C TYR A 18 -0.05 -9.24 7.09
N GLN A 19 0.56 -9.42 5.92
CA GLN A 19 -0.16 -9.62 4.65
C GLN A 19 -0.15 -11.11 4.32
N VAL A 20 -1.31 -11.68 3.98
CA VAL A 20 -1.34 -13.03 3.41
C VAL A 20 -0.83 -12.96 1.99
N VAL A 21 0.31 -13.59 1.74
CA VAL A 21 0.98 -13.64 0.43
C VAL A 21 0.35 -14.73 -0.43
N ASP A 22 0.13 -15.91 0.13
CA ASP A 22 -0.53 -17.01 -0.58
C ASP A 22 -1.08 -18.08 0.37
N ILE A 23 -1.84 -19.01 -0.19
CA ILE A 23 -2.26 -20.24 0.47
C ILE A 23 -1.58 -21.41 -0.26
N ALA A 24 -0.66 -22.08 0.43
CA ALA A 24 0.07 -23.23 -0.08
C ALA A 24 -0.54 -24.56 0.42
N PHE A 25 -0.11 -25.67 -0.18
CA PHE A 25 -0.48 -27.02 0.24
C PHE A 25 0.75 -27.74 0.80
N ASP A 26 0.57 -28.42 1.92
CA ASP A 26 1.60 -29.21 2.59
C ASP A 26 1.77 -30.57 1.89
N SER A 27 2.85 -30.73 1.14
CA SER A 27 3.13 -31.96 0.38
C SER A 27 3.35 -33.19 1.27
N GLU A 28 3.76 -33.00 2.53
CA GLU A 28 4.04 -34.09 3.47
C GLU A 28 2.76 -34.60 4.17
N SER A 29 1.64 -33.90 4.01
CA SER A 29 0.37 -34.25 4.64
C SER A 29 -0.47 -35.27 3.85
N ASN A 30 0.15 -35.98 2.91
CA ASN A 30 -0.48 -36.90 1.95
C ASN A 30 -1.20 -38.12 2.53
N SER A 31 -1.27 -38.23 3.87
CA SER A 31 -1.90 -39.33 4.58
C SER A 31 -3.43 -39.28 4.55
N ASP A 32 -4.01 -38.11 4.26
CA ASP A 32 -5.45 -37.89 4.15
C ASP A 32 -5.81 -37.57 2.69
N ALA A 33 -7.04 -37.89 2.27
CA ALA A 33 -7.56 -37.69 0.91
C ALA A 33 -7.51 -36.24 0.37
N GLU A 34 -7.04 -35.28 1.18
CA GLU A 34 -6.84 -33.88 0.84
C GLU A 34 -5.54 -33.33 1.46
N TYR A 35 -4.79 -32.51 0.70
CA TYR A 35 -3.62 -31.82 1.21
C TYR A 35 -4.00 -30.74 2.24
N LYS A 36 -3.27 -30.69 3.36
CA LYS A 36 -3.44 -29.62 4.37
C LYS A 36 -2.99 -28.28 3.80
N LYS A 37 -3.75 -27.24 4.10
CA LYS A 37 -3.43 -25.86 3.68
C LYS A 37 -2.49 -25.18 4.66
N ILE A 38 -1.58 -24.38 4.13
CA ILE A 38 -0.65 -23.52 4.85
C ILE A 38 -0.88 -22.08 4.41
N VAL A 39 -0.97 -21.15 5.36
CA VAL A 39 -0.98 -19.72 5.07
C VAL A 39 0.46 -19.24 5.00
N VAL A 40 0.84 -18.65 3.86
CA VAL A 40 2.12 -17.97 3.66
C VAL A 40 1.87 -16.47 3.84
N TYR A 41 2.58 -15.83 4.77
CA TYR A 41 2.32 -14.44 5.12
C TYR A 41 3.58 -13.65 5.45
N LYS A 42 3.59 -12.37 5.11
CA LYS A 42 4.71 -11.44 5.27
C LYS A 42 4.44 -10.49 6.43
N ALA A 43 5.45 -10.27 7.28
CA ALA A 43 5.37 -9.29 8.35
C ALA A 43 5.42 -7.86 7.79
N LEU A 44 4.41 -7.06 8.14
CA LEU A 44 4.30 -5.63 7.81
C LEU A 44 4.70 -4.71 8.96
N SER A 45 4.96 -5.26 10.17
CA SER A 45 5.44 -4.48 11.30
C SER A 45 6.18 -5.34 12.33
N GLY A 46 6.90 -4.69 13.25
CA GLY A 46 7.62 -5.34 14.36
C GLY A 46 9.04 -5.80 14.02
N LYS A 47 9.65 -6.55 14.93
CA LYS A 47 11.08 -6.97 14.89
C LYS A 47 11.48 -7.70 13.60
N TYR A 48 10.55 -8.39 12.96
CA TYR A 48 10.79 -9.21 11.77
C TYR A 48 10.18 -8.59 10.51
N LEU A 49 10.10 -7.26 10.42
CA LEU A 49 9.57 -6.52 9.27
C LEU A 49 10.14 -7.08 7.94
N GLY A 50 9.27 -7.40 6.99
CA GLY A 50 9.64 -8.00 5.70
C GLY A 50 9.86 -9.52 5.73
N GLY A 51 9.95 -10.14 6.90
CA GLY A 51 10.12 -11.59 7.05
C GLY A 51 8.90 -12.38 6.56
N LEU A 52 9.16 -13.52 5.91
CA LEU A 52 8.15 -14.44 5.40
C LEU A 52 7.96 -15.60 6.38
N TRP A 53 6.70 -15.94 6.64
CA TRP A 53 6.30 -16.96 7.61
C TRP A 53 5.30 -17.92 6.97
N THR A 54 5.25 -19.13 7.52
CA THR A 54 4.25 -20.13 7.19
C THR A 54 3.54 -20.58 8.46
N ARG A 55 2.25 -20.93 8.35
CA ARG A 55 1.46 -21.46 9.46
C ARG A 55 0.36 -22.37 8.94
N PRO A 56 0.04 -23.48 9.63
CA PRO A 56 -1.13 -24.30 9.28
C PRO A 56 -2.39 -23.43 9.22
N TYR A 57 -3.20 -23.63 8.19
CA TYR A 57 -4.37 -22.78 7.91
C TYR A 57 -5.31 -22.70 9.11
N GLU A 58 -5.61 -23.83 9.73
CA GLU A 58 -6.49 -23.91 10.90
C GLU A 58 -5.95 -23.08 12.07
N MET A 59 -4.63 -23.10 12.28
CA MET A 59 -3.99 -22.32 13.35
C MET A 59 -3.93 -20.83 13.05
N PHE A 60 -4.01 -20.43 11.79
CA PHE A 60 -4.10 -19.02 11.38
C PHE A 60 -5.53 -18.51 11.51
N ALA A 61 -6.51 -19.31 11.07
CA ALA A 61 -7.93 -19.00 11.12
C ALA A 61 -8.56 -19.19 12.51
N SER A 62 -7.84 -19.74 13.49
CA SER A 62 -8.38 -20.06 14.81
C SER A 62 -8.64 -18.85 15.71
N GLU A 63 -9.49 -19.07 16.70
CA GLU A 63 -9.76 -18.11 17.76
C GLU A 63 -8.56 -17.95 18.70
N VAL A 64 -8.49 -16.80 19.37
CA VAL A 64 -7.54 -16.61 20.47
C VAL A 64 -7.91 -17.59 21.58
N ASP A 65 -6.89 -18.19 22.17
CA ASP A 65 -7.06 -18.98 23.39
C ASP A 65 -7.26 -18.01 24.56
N HIS A 66 -8.53 -17.72 24.87
CA HIS A 66 -8.91 -16.77 25.91
C HIS A 66 -8.71 -17.33 27.33
N GLN A 67 -8.51 -18.65 27.49
CA GLN A 67 -8.07 -19.19 28.78
C GLN A 67 -6.62 -18.80 29.05
N LYS A 68 -5.77 -18.88 28.03
CA LYS A 68 -4.37 -18.47 28.12
C LYS A 68 -4.18 -16.94 28.07
N TYR A 69 -5.03 -16.24 27.33
CA TYR A 69 -4.95 -14.79 27.13
C TYR A 69 -6.30 -14.11 27.47
N PRO A 70 -6.71 -14.06 28.75
CA PRO A 70 -8.04 -13.61 29.16
C PRO A 70 -8.32 -12.14 28.87
N ASN A 71 -7.28 -11.32 28.77
CA ASN A 71 -7.41 -9.87 28.55
C ASN A 71 -7.44 -9.47 27.07
N VAL A 72 -7.33 -10.43 26.15
CA VAL A 72 -7.36 -10.14 24.71
C VAL A 72 -8.82 -10.00 24.27
N THR A 73 -9.18 -8.84 23.74
CA THR A 73 -10.53 -8.56 23.23
C THR A 73 -10.73 -9.04 21.79
N GLN A 74 -9.63 -9.36 21.09
CA GLN A 74 -9.64 -9.83 19.71
C GLN A 74 -10.14 -11.27 19.63
N LYS A 75 -11.18 -11.54 18.82
CA LYS A 75 -11.77 -12.88 18.72
C LYS A 75 -10.83 -13.90 18.06
N TYR A 76 -10.25 -13.54 16.92
CA TYR A 76 -9.38 -14.42 16.12
C TYR A 76 -7.91 -14.14 16.34
N ARG A 77 -7.05 -15.16 16.24
CA ARG A 77 -5.60 -14.96 16.34
C ARG A 77 -5.09 -13.96 15.31
N PHE A 78 -5.65 -14.03 14.11
CA PHE A 78 -5.40 -13.10 13.02
C PHE A 78 -6.74 -12.54 12.55
N GLU A 79 -7.02 -11.28 12.86
CA GLU A 79 -8.24 -10.62 12.44
C GLU A 79 -7.97 -9.78 11.18
N GLU A 80 -8.87 -9.87 10.19
CA GLU A 80 -8.69 -9.08 8.97
C GLU A 80 -8.87 -7.61 9.33
N ARG A 81 -7.87 -6.79 8.99
CA ARG A 81 -7.98 -5.35 9.17
C ARG A 81 -8.80 -4.80 8.00
N LYS A 82 -10.11 -4.62 8.23
CA LYS A 82 -10.93 -3.76 7.38
C LYS A 82 -10.43 -2.32 7.61
N ARG A 83 -9.89 -1.66 6.58
CA ARG A 83 -9.54 -0.23 6.67
C ARG A 83 -10.86 0.55 6.82
N GLU A 84 -11.07 1.19 7.97
CA GLU A 84 -12.13 2.19 8.14
C GLU A 84 -11.68 3.49 7.49
N TYR A 85 -11.88 3.61 6.17
CA TYR A 85 -11.51 4.80 5.39
C TYR A 85 -12.11 6.11 5.95
N GLU A 86 -13.25 6.02 6.63
CA GLU A 86 -14.00 7.15 7.15
C GLU A 86 -13.31 7.91 8.29
N LYS A 87 -12.40 7.26 9.06
CA LYS A 87 -11.72 7.90 10.21
C LYS A 87 -10.32 8.41 9.91
N GLU A 88 -9.56 7.75 9.03
CA GLU A 88 -8.15 8.08 8.80
C GLU A 88 -7.89 8.86 7.50
N GLY A 89 -8.84 8.88 6.57
CA GLY A 89 -8.67 9.40 5.22
C GLY A 89 -7.83 8.47 4.35
N ILE A 90 -8.00 8.53 3.03
CA ILE A 90 -7.25 7.68 2.10
C ILE A 90 -5.77 8.11 2.08
N GLN A 91 -4.85 7.19 2.34
CA GLN A 91 -3.41 7.42 2.32
C GLN A 91 -2.86 7.25 0.91
N VAL A 92 -2.21 8.28 0.38
CA VAL A 92 -1.66 8.29 -0.98
C VAL A 92 -0.16 8.45 -0.89
N PHE A 93 0.61 7.50 -1.42
CA PHE A 93 2.02 7.73 -1.66
C PHE A 93 2.14 8.48 -2.99
N LEU A 94 2.63 9.72 -2.98
CA LEU A 94 2.85 10.50 -4.19
C LEU A 94 4.34 10.45 -4.56
N ALA A 95 4.63 9.79 -5.67
CA ALA A 95 5.95 9.73 -6.29
C ALA A 95 6.01 10.68 -7.50
N LEU A 96 7.08 11.44 -7.61
CA LEU A 96 7.31 12.33 -8.75
C LEU A 96 8.81 12.60 -8.91
N LYS A 97 9.20 13.10 -10.08
CA LYS A 97 10.59 13.48 -10.35
C LYS A 97 10.94 14.72 -9.53
N PHE A 98 11.97 14.62 -8.71
CA PHE A 98 12.45 15.74 -7.91
C PHE A 98 13.55 16.51 -8.63
N TYR A 99 13.45 17.83 -8.52
CA TYR A 99 14.46 18.82 -8.86
C TYR A 99 14.84 19.65 -7.65
N GLU A 100 16.14 19.79 -7.45
CA GLU A 100 16.73 20.69 -6.46
C GLU A 100 16.31 22.16 -6.68
N GLY A 101 16.48 22.98 -5.63
CA GLY A 101 16.18 24.41 -5.71
C GLY A 101 14.69 24.74 -5.72
N GLY A 102 13.84 23.85 -5.20
CA GLY A 102 12.42 24.14 -4.96
C GLY A 102 11.51 24.13 -6.19
N LYS A 103 12.03 23.85 -7.39
CA LYS A 103 11.23 23.81 -8.65
C LYS A 103 10.04 22.86 -8.57
N THR A 104 10.20 21.77 -7.83
CA THR A 104 9.17 20.73 -7.67
C THR A 104 8.10 21.10 -6.65
N LYS A 105 8.40 22.03 -5.74
CA LYS A 105 7.53 22.35 -4.61
C LYS A 105 6.14 22.84 -5.03
N PRO A 106 5.98 23.78 -5.99
CA PRO A 106 4.66 24.23 -6.42
C PRO A 106 3.77 23.08 -6.93
N LEU A 107 4.36 22.17 -7.72
CA LEU A 107 3.64 21.01 -8.25
C LEU A 107 3.18 20.07 -7.13
N ILE A 108 4.04 19.81 -6.14
CA ILE A 108 3.69 19.01 -4.95
C ILE A 108 2.55 19.68 -4.18
N ASP A 109 2.68 20.98 -3.89
CA ASP A 109 1.68 21.73 -3.13
C ASP A 109 0.32 21.68 -3.84
N GLU A 110 0.31 21.85 -5.16
CA GLU A 110 -0.92 21.85 -5.96
C GLU A 110 -1.58 20.46 -6.01
N ILE A 111 -0.82 19.39 -6.29
CA ILE A 111 -1.35 18.02 -6.30
C ILE A 111 -1.90 17.66 -4.92
N THR A 112 -1.13 17.94 -3.87
CA THR A 112 -1.49 17.55 -2.50
C THR A 112 -2.68 18.34 -1.98
N ALA A 113 -2.83 19.62 -2.35
CA ALA A 113 -4.02 20.41 -2.03
C ALA A 113 -5.28 19.86 -2.71
N ASN A 114 -5.19 19.51 -4.00
CA ASN A 114 -6.31 18.92 -4.74
C ASN A 114 -6.74 17.57 -4.14
N LEU A 115 -5.79 16.71 -3.76
CA LEU A 115 -6.10 15.44 -3.09
C LEU A 115 -6.63 15.63 -1.67
N ALA A 116 -6.13 16.62 -0.93
CA ALA A 116 -6.62 16.95 0.41
C ALA A 116 -8.10 17.39 0.38
N SER A 117 -8.55 18.07 -0.68
CA SER A 117 -9.97 18.41 -0.89
C SER A 117 -10.89 17.18 -0.95
N LEU A 118 -10.32 16.01 -1.21
CA LEU A 118 -11.00 14.70 -1.28
C LEU A 118 -10.81 13.86 0.00
N LYS A 119 -10.36 14.47 1.11
CA LYS A 119 -10.00 13.78 2.35
C LYS A 119 -8.89 12.74 2.17
N MET A 120 -8.06 12.89 1.14
CA MET A 120 -6.87 12.07 0.95
C MET A 120 -5.68 12.72 1.65
N LYS A 121 -4.89 11.93 2.37
CA LYS A 121 -3.63 12.34 2.99
C LYS A 121 -2.48 11.82 2.15
N THR A 122 -1.64 12.72 1.70
CA THR A 122 -0.49 12.38 0.85
C THR A 122 0.76 12.21 1.69
N PHE A 123 1.55 11.20 1.38
CA PHE A 123 2.96 11.09 1.74
C PHE A 123 3.83 11.37 0.52
N VAL A 124 4.83 12.24 0.65
CA VAL A 124 5.76 12.65 -0.40
C VAL A 124 7.16 12.64 0.19
N ALA A 125 8.04 11.72 -0.25
CA ALA A 125 9.35 11.52 0.37
C ALA A 125 10.19 12.81 0.45
N VAL A 126 10.21 13.60 -0.63
CA VAL A 126 10.95 14.86 -0.63
C VAL A 126 10.40 15.90 0.35
N ARG A 127 9.08 15.94 0.58
CA ARG A 127 8.45 16.88 1.52
C ARG A 127 8.60 16.38 2.96
N ASP A 128 8.27 15.12 3.19
CA ASP A 128 8.05 14.55 4.52
C ASP A 128 9.32 13.97 5.16
N ILE A 129 10.34 13.67 4.34
CA ILE A 129 11.63 13.12 4.81
C ILE A 129 12.76 14.07 4.51
N GLU A 130 12.95 14.45 3.25
CA GLU A 130 14.10 15.25 2.84
C GLU A 130 13.93 16.74 3.18
N GLN A 131 12.69 17.18 3.45
CA GLN A 131 12.29 18.58 3.61
C GLN A 131 12.91 19.47 2.52
N TYR A 132 12.77 19.03 1.27
CA TYR A 132 13.34 19.67 0.08
C TYR A 132 14.86 19.84 0.12
N GLY A 133 15.58 18.89 0.74
CA GLY A 133 17.03 18.88 0.86
C GLY A 133 17.58 19.58 2.11
N ALA A 134 16.70 20.02 3.03
CA ALA A 134 17.13 20.66 4.28
C ALA A 134 17.65 19.67 5.33
N VAL A 135 17.30 18.38 5.24
CA VAL A 135 17.72 17.37 6.21
C VAL A 135 19.12 16.83 5.89
N GLN A 136 20.06 17.03 6.82
CA GLN A 136 21.41 16.47 6.74
C GLN A 136 21.48 15.05 7.33
N GLY A 137 22.46 14.26 6.87
CA GLY A 137 22.73 12.92 7.42
C GLY A 137 21.72 11.84 7.01
N LEU A 138 20.92 12.09 5.96
CA LEU A 138 20.09 11.05 5.37
C LEU A 138 20.95 9.97 4.73
N ASP A 139 20.57 8.73 5.01
CA ASP A 139 21.15 7.53 4.42
C ASP A 139 20.62 7.36 2.99
N MET A 140 21.26 8.06 2.05
CA MET A 140 20.83 8.09 0.66
C MET A 140 21.06 6.76 -0.05
N GLU A 141 22.07 5.99 0.36
CA GLU A 141 22.36 4.66 -0.19
C GLU A 141 21.20 3.68 0.07
N HIS A 142 20.55 3.78 1.23
CA HIS A 142 19.42 2.93 1.62
C HIS A 142 18.09 3.68 1.61
N PHE A 143 17.99 4.79 0.88
CA PHE A 143 16.83 5.67 0.96
C PHE A 143 15.52 4.94 0.69
N MET A 144 15.46 4.18 -0.42
CA MET A 144 14.26 3.46 -0.81
C MET A 144 13.77 2.46 0.26
N PRO A 145 14.58 1.47 0.70
CA PRO A 145 14.14 0.49 1.69
C PRO A 145 13.93 1.06 3.10
N LYS A 146 14.66 2.13 3.48
CA LYS A 146 14.60 2.70 4.83
C LYS A 146 13.44 3.68 5.01
N TYR A 147 13.11 4.43 3.96
CA TYR A 147 12.27 5.61 4.05
C TYR A 147 11.06 5.55 3.12
N ALA A 148 11.26 5.29 1.82
CA ALA A 148 10.17 5.33 0.85
C ALA A 148 9.25 4.09 0.95
N PHE A 149 9.81 2.89 0.82
CA PHE A 149 9.03 1.64 0.77
C PHE A 149 8.18 1.37 2.01
N PRO A 150 8.65 1.63 3.26
CA PRO A 150 7.80 1.45 4.44
C PRO A 150 6.56 2.35 4.44
N ASN A 151 6.66 3.57 3.90
CA ASN A 151 5.52 4.49 3.77
C ASN A 151 4.61 4.10 2.60
N LEU A 152 5.18 3.64 1.49
CA LEU A 152 4.43 3.11 0.36
C LEU A 152 3.58 1.89 0.77
N LEU A 153 4.15 0.94 1.52
CA LEU A 153 3.41 -0.22 2.07
C LEU A 153 2.20 0.15 2.94
N GLN A 154 2.24 1.31 3.57
CA GLN A 154 1.16 1.80 4.43
C GLN A 154 0.09 2.58 3.67
N SER A 155 0.33 2.90 2.40
CA SER A 155 -0.59 3.68 1.57
C SER A 155 -1.74 2.82 1.04
N ASP A 156 -2.83 3.46 0.63
CA ASP A 156 -3.96 2.84 -0.06
C ASP A 156 -3.69 2.70 -1.55
N PHE A 157 -2.99 3.66 -2.14
CA PHE A 157 -2.47 3.55 -3.50
C PHE A 157 -1.20 4.39 -3.71
N LEU A 158 -0.49 4.07 -4.77
CA LEU A 158 0.59 4.86 -5.32
C LEU A 158 0.04 5.79 -6.40
N LEU A 159 0.24 7.09 -6.24
CA LEU A 159 0.08 8.09 -7.29
C LEU A 159 1.44 8.47 -7.84
N ILE A 160 1.64 8.35 -9.15
CA ILE A 160 2.87 8.77 -9.80
C ILE A 160 2.58 9.94 -10.73
N GLU A 161 3.22 11.08 -10.49
CA GLU A 161 3.33 12.14 -11.49
C GLU A 161 4.43 11.74 -12.47
N TYR A 162 4.04 11.46 -13.72
CA TYR A 162 4.88 10.88 -14.76
C TYR A 162 4.93 11.79 -16.01
N SER A 163 4.81 13.11 -15.85
CA SER A 163 5.07 14.04 -16.96
C SER A 163 6.49 13.86 -17.51
N GLU A 164 7.41 13.41 -16.66
CA GLU A 164 8.78 13.06 -16.99
C GLU A 164 9.18 11.73 -16.36
N SER A 165 10.00 10.96 -17.07
CA SER A 165 10.51 9.69 -16.56
C SER A 165 11.60 9.90 -15.49
N GLY A 166 11.68 8.95 -14.55
CA GLY A 166 12.70 8.91 -13.51
C GLY A 166 12.85 7.51 -12.94
N ALA A 167 14.08 7.11 -12.63
CA ALA A 167 14.38 5.76 -12.13
C ALA A 167 13.61 5.43 -10.83
N GLY A 168 13.49 6.40 -9.92
CA GLY A 168 12.72 6.28 -8.68
C GLY A 168 11.23 5.99 -8.91
N LEU A 169 10.64 6.52 -9.98
CA LEU A 169 9.23 6.30 -10.33
C LEU A 169 9.00 4.84 -10.74
N GLY A 170 9.89 4.30 -11.58
CA GLY A 170 9.86 2.89 -11.96
C GLY A 170 10.07 1.95 -10.77
N MET A 171 10.97 2.30 -9.84
CA MET A 171 11.16 1.54 -8.60
C MET A 171 9.89 1.53 -7.73
N CYS A 172 9.23 2.69 -7.55
CA CYS A 172 7.97 2.76 -6.81
C CYS A 172 6.87 1.93 -7.49
N ALA A 173 6.73 2.04 -8.80
CA ALA A 173 5.75 1.28 -9.57
C ALA A 173 5.96 -0.24 -9.44
N GLY A 174 7.20 -0.71 -9.64
CA GLY A 174 7.53 -2.13 -9.50
C GLY A 174 7.29 -2.66 -8.08
N PHE A 175 7.70 -1.89 -7.06
CA PHE A 175 7.49 -2.26 -5.67
C PHE A 175 6.00 -2.29 -5.29
N ALA A 176 5.22 -1.30 -5.71
CA ALA A 176 3.78 -1.24 -5.49
C ALA A 176 3.07 -2.43 -6.15
N HIS A 177 3.39 -2.71 -7.41
CA HIS A 177 2.84 -3.85 -8.16
C HIS A 177 3.13 -5.18 -7.45
N ALA A 178 4.37 -5.40 -7.02
CA ALA A 178 4.79 -6.62 -6.33
C ALA A 178 4.14 -6.81 -4.96
N ASN A 179 3.64 -5.76 -4.31
CA ASN A 179 2.95 -5.82 -3.01
C ASN A 179 1.43 -5.60 -3.14
N HIS A 180 0.88 -5.63 -4.36
CA HIS A 180 -0.54 -5.46 -4.65
C HIS A 180 -1.12 -4.11 -4.18
N ILE A 181 -0.34 -3.04 -4.32
CA ILE A 181 -0.77 -1.67 -4.05
C ILE A 181 -1.23 -1.08 -5.40
N PRO A 182 -2.49 -0.60 -5.53
CA PRO A 182 -2.98 0.03 -6.74
C PRO A 182 -2.10 1.20 -7.19
N ILE A 183 -1.93 1.35 -8.50
CA ILE A 183 -1.06 2.36 -9.10
C ILE A 183 -1.87 3.25 -10.02
N TYR A 184 -1.84 4.56 -9.80
CA TYR A 184 -2.44 5.56 -10.68
C TYR A 184 -1.34 6.48 -11.20
N LEU A 185 -1.39 6.77 -12.50
CA LEU A 185 -0.48 7.74 -13.11
C LEU A 185 -1.26 9.02 -13.42
N ILE A 186 -0.67 10.16 -13.10
CA ILE A 186 -1.05 11.48 -13.61
C ILE A 186 0.09 12.01 -14.47
N ALA A 187 -0.22 12.71 -15.55
CA ALA A 187 0.80 13.35 -16.38
C ALA A 187 0.22 14.54 -17.15
N LYS A 188 1.05 15.54 -17.46
CA LYS A 188 0.68 16.63 -18.36
C LYS A 188 0.24 16.08 -19.70
N ARG A 189 -0.78 16.69 -20.30
CA ARG A 189 -1.25 16.30 -21.62
C ARG A 189 -0.12 16.39 -22.64
N GLY A 190 0.04 15.33 -23.43
CA GLY A 190 1.13 15.20 -24.40
C GLY A 190 2.40 14.54 -23.86
N SER A 191 2.50 14.27 -22.55
CA SER A 191 3.62 13.50 -22.01
C SER A 191 3.59 12.05 -22.49
N GLU A 192 4.77 11.54 -22.85
CA GLU A 192 4.96 10.12 -23.16
C GLU A 192 5.14 9.31 -21.89
N ILE A 193 4.30 8.30 -21.72
CA ILE A 193 4.37 7.40 -20.56
C ILE A 193 5.09 6.12 -20.97
N SER A 194 6.09 5.73 -20.18
CA SER A 194 6.80 4.46 -20.38
C SER A 194 5.81 3.30 -20.43
N THR A 195 5.95 2.45 -21.44
CA THR A 195 5.11 1.26 -21.62
C THR A 195 5.15 0.32 -20.42
N THR A 196 6.32 0.19 -19.78
CA THR A 196 6.52 -0.71 -18.62
C THR A 196 5.88 -0.18 -17.35
N VAL A 197 5.86 1.14 -17.15
CA VAL A 197 5.17 1.75 -15.98
C VAL A 197 3.67 1.79 -16.23
N LYS A 198 3.25 2.09 -17.46
CA LYS A 198 1.84 2.08 -17.86
C LYS A 198 1.21 0.70 -17.73
N SER A 199 1.94 -0.37 -18.03
CA SER A 199 1.39 -1.75 -17.97
C SER A 199 1.02 -2.23 -16.57
N VAL A 200 1.53 -1.57 -15.53
CA VAL A 200 1.21 -1.91 -14.12
C VAL A 200 0.24 -0.91 -13.48
N ALA A 201 -0.19 0.13 -14.20
CA ALA A 201 -1.09 1.15 -13.69
C ALA A 201 -2.56 0.78 -13.94
N GLU A 202 -3.41 1.03 -12.94
CA GLU A 202 -4.87 0.90 -13.03
C GLU A 202 -5.46 1.92 -14.01
N LYS A 203 -4.90 3.13 -14.00
CA LYS A 203 -5.34 4.22 -14.86
C LYS A 203 -4.23 5.24 -15.09
N VAL A 204 -4.25 5.83 -16.27
CA VAL A 204 -3.47 7.03 -16.61
C VAL A 204 -4.43 8.20 -16.80
N ILE A 205 -4.14 9.31 -16.14
CA ILE A 205 -4.94 10.53 -16.15
C ILE A 205 -4.06 11.65 -16.72
N PHE A 206 -4.45 12.16 -17.88
CA PHE A 206 -3.79 13.32 -18.48
C PHE A 206 -4.47 14.60 -18.01
N TYR A 207 -3.67 15.58 -17.59
CA TYR A 207 -4.16 16.87 -17.12
C TYR A 207 -3.55 18.03 -17.92
N ASP A 208 -4.32 19.09 -18.11
CA ASP A 208 -3.81 20.39 -18.55
C ASP A 208 -3.51 21.23 -17.30
N GLU A 209 -4.42 21.20 -16.32
CA GLU A 209 -4.28 21.80 -14.99
C GLU A 209 -4.43 20.72 -13.91
N ILE A 210 -3.73 20.82 -12.77
CA ILE A 210 -3.76 19.74 -11.76
C ILE A 210 -5.17 19.48 -11.22
N SER A 211 -6.04 20.49 -11.21
CA SER A 211 -7.45 20.34 -10.81
C SER A 211 -8.25 19.33 -11.66
N ASP A 212 -7.79 19.00 -12.88
CA ASP A 212 -8.41 18.02 -13.76
C ASP A 212 -8.43 16.60 -13.18
N ILE A 213 -7.56 16.30 -12.21
CA ILE A 213 -7.50 14.97 -11.57
C ILE A 213 -8.63 14.78 -10.55
N VAL A 214 -9.19 15.86 -10.00
CA VAL A 214 -10.15 15.81 -8.89
C VAL A 214 -11.42 15.04 -9.23
N PRO A 215 -12.10 15.29 -10.37
CA PRO A 215 -13.32 14.56 -10.71
C PRO A 215 -13.08 13.05 -10.87
N VAL A 216 -11.90 12.65 -11.34
CA VAL A 216 -11.55 11.25 -11.53
C VAL A 216 -11.46 10.52 -10.20
N PHE A 217 -10.74 11.09 -9.23
CA PHE A 217 -10.61 10.50 -7.90
C PHE A 217 -11.92 10.57 -7.11
N GLN A 218 -12.77 11.58 -7.32
CA GLN A 218 -14.12 11.62 -6.76
C GLN A 218 -14.99 10.46 -7.25
N GLU A 219 -14.98 10.16 -8.54
CA GLU A 219 -15.73 9.03 -9.11
C GLU A 219 -15.25 7.69 -8.54
N MET A 220 -13.93 7.53 -8.39
CA MET A 220 -13.35 6.33 -7.80
C MET A 220 -13.83 6.10 -6.37
N MET A 221 -13.80 7.13 -5.51
CA MET A 221 -14.29 7.01 -4.13
C MET A 221 -15.76 6.63 -4.06
N LYS A 222 -16.60 7.14 -4.98
CA LYS A 222 -18.03 6.78 -5.05
C LYS A 222 -18.24 5.31 -5.40
N LYS A 223 -17.45 4.76 -6.33
CA LYS A 223 -17.53 3.33 -6.69
C LYS A 223 -17.12 2.43 -5.55
N ASP A 224 -16.07 2.77 -4.81
CA ASP A 224 -15.63 1.98 -3.65
C ASP A 224 -16.63 2.01 -2.50
N GLN A 225 -17.25 3.17 -2.21
CA GLN A 225 -18.35 3.26 -1.24
C GLN A 225 -19.59 2.46 -1.68
N LEU A 226 -19.90 2.42 -2.98
CA LEU A 226 -20.99 1.61 -3.51
C LEU A 226 -20.70 0.10 -3.35
N LEU A 227 -19.46 -0.34 -3.60
CA LEU A 227 -19.05 -1.74 -3.42
C LEU A 227 -19.04 -2.19 -1.95
N LEU A 228 -18.80 -1.26 -1.02
CA LEU A 228 -18.84 -1.49 0.43
C LEU A 228 -20.26 -1.50 1.00
N SER A 229 -21.21 -0.79 0.38
CA SER A 229 -22.61 -0.70 0.85
C SER A 229 -23.51 -1.83 0.34
N VAL A 230 -23.05 -2.61 -0.64
CA VAL A 230 -23.79 -3.75 -1.23
C VAL A 230 -23.33 -5.10 -0.64
N ARG A 231 -22.47 -5.09 0.40
CA ARG A 231 -22.02 -6.27 1.15
C ARG A 231 -22.48 -6.23 2.60
#